data_AF-A0A847PBD4-F1
#
_entry.id   AF-A0A847PBD4-F1
#
_cell.length_a   1.000
_cell.length_b   1.000
_cell.length_c   1.000
_cell.angle_alpha   90.00
_cell.angle_beta   90.00
_cell.angle_gamma   90.00
#
_symmetry.space_group_name_H-M   'P 1'
#
loop_
_entity.id
_entity.type
_entity.pdbx_description
1 polymer ?
#
loop_
_entity_poly.entity_id
_entity_poly.type
_entity_poly.pdbx_seq_one_letter_code
_entity_poly.pdbx_strand_id
1 'polypeptide(L)'
;MKTEVQEAQARIKHRKAFTLVEVLVTVAILGLVVAAGFRLVTLSLRTLSEVRLTRRLTAEAQKVYLDFLTEPDTPDKGERDGVQWETQNERTPVADGMELPYRRLTVTLEGRSMTLLLPTKN
;
A
#
# COMPACT_ATOMS: atom_id res chain seq x y z
N MET A 1 36.62 64.32 2.62
CA MET A 1 35.15 64.37 2.60
C MET A 1 34.50 63.83 1.32
N LYS A 2 35.03 64.06 0.11
CA LYS A 2 34.45 63.51 -1.14
C LYS A 2 34.65 61.99 -1.32
N THR A 3 35.73 61.43 -0.78
CA THR A 3 36.12 60.01 -0.94
C THR A 3 35.22 59.04 -0.17
N GLU A 4 34.82 59.40 1.06
CA GLU A 4 33.94 58.56 1.90
C GLU A 4 32.51 58.47 1.34
N VAL A 5 32.02 59.56 0.74
CA VAL A 5 30.71 59.58 0.07
C VAL A 5 30.71 58.69 -1.17
N GLN A 6 31.84 58.63 -1.89
CA GLN A 6 31.99 57.79 -3.08
C GLN A 6 32.05 56.30 -2.75
N GLU A 7 32.77 55.92 -1.69
CA GLU A 7 32.79 54.52 -1.21
C GLU A 7 31.44 54.08 -0.65
N ALA A 8 30.73 54.96 0.07
CA ALA A 8 29.38 54.67 0.57
C ALA A 8 28.39 54.47 -0.60
N GLN A 9 28.47 55.29 -1.65
CA GLN A 9 27.65 55.12 -2.85
C GLN A 9 28.01 53.85 -3.65
N ALA A 10 29.28 53.47 -3.72
CA ALA A 10 29.71 52.22 -4.35
C ALA A 10 29.22 50.97 -3.59
N ARG A 11 29.21 51.00 -2.24
CA ARG A 11 28.66 49.92 -1.41
C ARG A 11 27.15 49.74 -1.57
N ILE A 12 26.40 50.83 -1.80
CA ILE A 12 24.94 50.77 -2.03
C ILE A 12 24.62 50.23 -3.43
N LYS A 13 25.42 50.57 -4.45
CA LYS A 13 25.20 50.17 -5.84
C LYS A 13 25.36 48.66 -6.10
N HIS A 14 25.99 47.93 -5.18
CA HIS A 14 26.18 46.47 -5.27
C HIS A 14 25.04 45.63 -4.68
N ARG A 15 23.97 46.24 -4.17
CA ARG A 15 22.76 45.47 -3.83
C ARG A 15 22.04 45.09 -5.13
N LYS A 16 22.30 43.88 -5.63
CA LYS A 16 21.56 43.29 -6.76
C LYS A 16 20.07 43.33 -6.42
N ALA A 17 19.32 44.19 -7.08
CA ALA A 17 17.88 44.22 -6.96
C ALA A 17 17.32 42.94 -7.60
N PHE A 18 16.57 42.18 -6.80
CA PHE A 18 15.90 40.95 -7.26
C PHE A 18 14.90 41.32 -8.35
N THR A 19 14.96 40.65 -9.49
CA THR A 19 14.07 40.99 -10.61
C THR A 19 12.70 40.32 -10.43
N LEU A 20 11.63 40.95 -10.92
CA LEU A 20 10.29 40.35 -10.92
C LEU A 20 10.28 39.00 -11.67
N VAL A 21 11.07 38.89 -12.74
CA VAL A 21 11.27 37.64 -13.50
C VAL A 21 11.85 36.53 -12.63
N GLU A 22 12.86 36.84 -11.79
CA GLU A 22 13.49 35.88 -10.90
C GLU A 22 12.51 35.29 -9.87
N VAL A 23 11.65 36.14 -9.31
CA VAL A 23 10.58 35.69 -8.40
C VAL A 23 9.58 34.80 -9.14
N LEU A 24 9.15 35.20 -10.34
CA LEU A 24 8.21 34.42 -11.15
C LEU A 24 8.77 33.05 -11.50
N VAL A 25 10.03 32.97 -11.91
CA VAL A 25 10.71 31.70 -12.21
C VAL A 25 10.80 30.84 -10.95
N THR A 26 11.15 31.43 -9.82
CA THR A 26 11.23 30.71 -8.53
C THR A 26 9.89 30.10 -8.14
N VAL A 27 8.81 30.88 -8.24
CA VAL A 27 7.45 30.41 -7.93
C VAL A 27 6.99 29.35 -8.93
N ALA A 28 7.34 29.50 -10.22
CA ALA A 28 7.03 28.49 -11.23
C ALA A 28 7.70 27.15 -10.93
N ILE A 29 9.00 27.17 -10.62
CA ILE A 29 9.75 25.96 -10.23
C ILE A 29 9.16 25.36 -8.95
N LEU A 30 8.87 26.18 -7.94
CA LEU A 30 8.29 25.72 -6.68
C LEU A 30 6.94 25.04 -6.89
N GLY A 31 6.07 25.62 -7.73
CA GLY A 31 4.78 25.02 -8.08
C GLY A 31 4.93 23.66 -8.74
N LEU A 32 5.88 23.52 -9.68
CA LEU A 32 6.16 22.24 -10.34
C LEU A 32 6.69 21.18 -9.36
N VAL A 33 7.60 21.57 -8.46
CA VAL A 33 8.16 20.66 -7.44
C VAL A 33 7.07 20.19 -6.48
N VAL A 34 6.21 21.08 -6.01
CA VAL A 34 5.09 20.73 -5.13
C VAL A 34 4.11 19.79 -5.84
N ALA A 35 3.75 20.09 -7.09
CA ALA A 35 2.84 19.23 -7.85
C ALA A 35 3.42 17.82 -8.06
N ALA A 36 4.70 17.72 -8.42
CA ALA A 36 5.39 16.45 -8.58
C ALA A 36 5.49 15.68 -7.26
N GLY A 37 5.87 16.35 -6.17
CA GLY A 37 5.98 15.76 -4.83
C GLY A 37 4.63 15.24 -4.32
N PHE A 38 3.56 16.02 -4.49
CA PHE A 38 2.22 15.61 -4.07
C PHE A 38 1.72 14.36 -4.81
N ARG A 39 2.01 14.23 -6.11
CA ARG A 39 1.71 13.02 -6.87
C ARG A 39 2.43 11.80 -6.30
N LEU A 40 3.70 11.93 -5.92
CA LEU A 40 4.47 10.83 -5.33
C LEU A 40 3.92 10.44 -3.96
N VAL A 41 3.58 11.41 -3.11
CA VAL A 41 2.99 11.16 -1.78
C VAL A 41 1.66 10.42 -1.93
N THR A 42 0.78 10.86 -2.82
CA THR A 42 -0.52 10.21 -3.04
C THR A 42 -0.39 8.78 -3.59
N LEU A 43 0.54 8.54 -4.51
CA LEU A 43 0.87 7.19 -4.96
C LEU A 43 1.39 6.31 -3.82
N SER A 44 2.31 6.84 -3.01
CA SER A 44 2.87 6.12 -1.85
C SER A 44 1.80 5.74 -0.82
N LEU A 45 0.88 6.67 -0.50
CA LEU A 45 -0.22 6.41 0.42
C LEU A 45 -1.16 5.31 -0.09
N ARG A 46 -1.47 5.31 -1.40
CA ARG A 46 -2.28 4.24 -2.03
C ARG A 46 -1.58 2.89 -1.93
N THR A 47 -0.32 2.80 -2.35
CA THR A 47 0.46 1.56 -2.25
C THR A 47 0.55 1.07 -0.82
N LEU A 48 0.80 1.96 0.15
CA LEU A 48 0.88 1.60 1.56
C LEU A 48 -0.47 1.05 2.07
N SER A 49 -1.59 1.66 1.67
CA SER A 49 -2.92 1.17 2.05
C SER A 49 -3.20 -0.22 1.50
N GLU A 50 -2.84 -0.48 0.23
CA GLU A 50 -3.00 -1.80 -0.38
C GLU A 50 -2.12 -2.87 0.27
N VAL A 51 -0.87 -2.52 0.61
CA VAL A 51 0.05 -3.43 1.31
C VAL A 51 -0.45 -3.74 2.71
N ARG A 52 -0.97 -2.75 3.44
CA ARG A 52 -1.55 -2.95 4.78
C ARG A 52 -2.73 -3.91 4.73
N LEU A 53 -3.65 -3.73 3.78
CA LEU A 53 -4.79 -4.64 3.60
C LEU A 53 -4.36 -6.06 3.24
N THR A 54 -3.38 -6.20 2.35
CA THR A 54 -2.84 -7.50 1.96
C THR A 54 -2.21 -8.21 3.16
N ARG A 55 -1.36 -7.51 3.93
CA ARG A 55 -0.74 -8.08 5.14
C ARG A 55 -1.78 -8.51 6.18
N ARG A 56 -2.84 -7.70 6.36
CA ARG A 56 -3.93 -8.03 7.28
C ARG A 56 -4.68 -9.28 6.80
N LEU A 57 -5.07 -9.34 5.54
CA LEU A 57 -5.72 -10.52 4.95
C LEU A 57 -4.86 -11.78 5.10
N THR A 58 -3.56 -11.70 4.82
CA THR A 58 -2.64 -12.84 4.98
C THR A 58 -2.58 -13.31 6.43
N ALA A 59 -2.45 -12.39 7.39
CA ALA A 59 -2.39 -12.74 8.81
C ALA A 59 -3.71 -13.36 9.30
N GLU A 60 -4.85 -12.80 8.92
CA GLU A 60 -6.16 -13.34 9.32
C GLU A 60 -6.45 -14.68 8.66
N ALA A 61 -6.13 -14.84 7.38
CA ALA A 61 -6.29 -16.11 6.71
C ALA A 61 -5.37 -17.21 7.28
N GLN A 62 -4.18 -16.85 7.74
CA GLN A 62 -3.32 -17.79 8.47
C GLN A 62 -3.93 -18.21 9.79
N LYS A 63 -4.58 -17.32 10.53
CA LYS A 63 -5.31 -17.69 11.77
C LYS A 63 -6.45 -18.65 11.46
N VAL A 64 -7.30 -18.32 10.48
CA VAL A 64 -8.40 -19.22 10.07
C VAL A 64 -7.85 -20.58 9.64
N TYR A 65 -6.77 -20.61 8.87
CA TYR A 65 -6.10 -21.86 8.48
C TYR A 65 -5.61 -22.65 9.69
N LEU A 66 -5.02 -21.99 10.69
CA LEU A 66 -4.58 -22.64 11.93
C LEU A 66 -5.77 -23.16 12.74
N ASP A 67 -6.88 -22.42 12.83
CA ASP A 67 -8.09 -22.88 13.50
C ASP A 67 -8.55 -24.21 12.90
N PHE A 68 -8.59 -24.35 11.57
CA PHE A 68 -8.92 -25.62 10.91
C PHE A 68 -7.94 -26.78 11.21
N LEU A 69 -6.69 -26.47 11.56
CA LEU A 69 -5.69 -27.48 11.92
C LEU A 69 -5.73 -27.86 13.41
N THR A 70 -6.11 -26.93 14.29
CA THR A 70 -6.06 -27.11 15.75
C THR A 70 -7.41 -27.44 16.36
N GLU A 71 -8.50 -26.95 15.77
CA GLU A 71 -9.87 -27.12 16.25
C GLU A 71 -10.64 -28.06 15.31
N PRO A 72 -11.03 -29.26 15.77
CA PRO A 72 -11.72 -30.23 14.92
C PRO A 72 -13.06 -29.73 14.38
N ASP A 73 -13.72 -28.83 15.11
CA ASP A 73 -15.10 -28.37 14.88
C ASP A 73 -15.17 -26.96 14.25
N THR A 74 -14.07 -26.47 13.67
CA THR A 74 -14.12 -25.19 12.92
C THR A 74 -15.16 -25.27 11.81
N PRO A 75 -16.15 -24.35 11.77
CA PRO A 75 -17.22 -24.41 10.81
C PRO A 75 -16.69 -24.11 9.41
N ASP A 76 -17.18 -24.88 8.43
CA ASP A 76 -16.83 -24.72 7.01
C ASP A 76 -17.21 -23.34 6.45
N LYS A 77 -18.15 -22.62 7.08
CA LYS A 77 -18.47 -21.22 6.76
C LYS A 77 -18.61 -20.40 8.03
N GLY A 78 -18.04 -19.20 8.06
CA GLY A 78 -18.14 -18.32 9.22
C GLY A 78 -17.68 -16.90 8.96
N GLU A 79 -17.87 -16.06 9.99
CA GLU A 79 -17.41 -14.68 10.03
C GLU A 79 -16.87 -14.36 11.43
N ARG A 80 -15.71 -13.70 11.50
CA ARG A 80 -15.10 -13.23 12.74
C ARG A 80 -14.37 -11.92 12.48
N ASP A 81 -14.69 -10.86 13.22
CA ASP A 81 -14.05 -9.55 13.12
C ASP A 81 -14.00 -8.97 11.69
N GLY A 82 -15.04 -9.23 10.90
CA GLY A 82 -15.14 -8.81 9.49
C GLY A 82 -14.33 -9.67 8.50
N VAL A 83 -13.67 -10.73 8.99
CA VAL A 83 -13.05 -11.79 8.18
C VAL A 83 -14.10 -12.87 7.96
N GLN A 84 -14.48 -13.08 6.71
CA GLN A 84 -15.38 -14.16 6.31
C GLN A 84 -14.58 -15.32 5.76
N TRP A 85 -15.00 -16.56 6.02
CA TRP A 85 -14.41 -17.72 5.38
C TRP A 85 -15.46 -18.71 4.91
N GLU A 86 -15.09 -19.44 3.87
CA GLU A 86 -15.91 -20.51 3.31
C GLU A 86 -14.97 -21.60 2.77
N THR A 87 -15.26 -22.86 3.11
CA THR A 87 -14.58 -24.02 2.57
C THR A 87 -15.43 -24.68 1.50
N GLN A 88 -14.77 -25.15 0.45
CA GLN A 88 -15.40 -25.91 -0.62
C GLN A 88 -14.60 -27.19 -0.85
N ASN A 89 -15.28 -28.34 -0.78
CA ASN A 89 -14.67 -29.60 -1.17
C ASN A 89 -14.66 -29.66 -2.69
N GLU A 90 -13.49 -29.88 -3.26
CA GLU A 90 -13.29 -29.93 -4.70
C GLU A 90 -12.51 -31.22 -5.02
N ARG A 91 -12.80 -31.79 -6.18
CA ARG A 91 -12.11 -32.99 -6.68
C ARG A 91 -11.44 -32.62 -7.98
N THR A 92 -10.12 -32.69 -8.01
CA THR A 92 -9.36 -32.49 -9.26
C THR A 92 -8.89 -33.85 -9.75
N PRO A 93 -9.09 -34.18 -11.04
CA PRO A 93 -8.54 -35.38 -11.63
C PRO A 93 -7.01 -35.29 -11.66
N VAL A 94 -6.35 -36.31 -11.12
CA VAL A 94 -4.91 -36.53 -11.17
C VAL A 94 -4.63 -37.69 -12.12
N ALA A 95 -3.39 -37.80 -12.61
CA ALA A 95 -2.98 -38.84 -13.56
C ALA A 95 -3.43 -40.25 -13.12
N ASP A 96 -3.69 -41.12 -14.10
CA ASP A 96 -4.26 -42.48 -13.92
C ASP A 96 -5.68 -42.54 -13.30
N GLY A 97 -6.50 -41.50 -13.52
CA GLY A 97 -7.91 -41.53 -13.12
C GLY A 97 -8.15 -41.43 -11.61
N MET A 98 -7.12 -40.99 -10.87
CA MET A 98 -7.18 -40.80 -9.43
C MET A 98 -7.78 -39.42 -9.12
N GLU A 99 -8.90 -39.34 -8.40
CA GLU A 99 -9.43 -38.06 -7.90
C GLU A 99 -8.78 -37.74 -6.55
N LEU A 100 -8.04 -36.64 -6.45
CA LEU A 100 -7.59 -36.15 -5.15
C LEU A 100 -8.66 -35.22 -4.57
N PRO A 101 -9.31 -35.59 -3.46
CA PRO A 101 -10.13 -34.64 -2.71
C PRO A 101 -9.20 -33.59 -2.11
N TYR A 102 -9.51 -32.31 -2.31
CA TYR A 102 -8.89 -31.24 -1.55
C TYR A 102 -9.97 -30.27 -1.09
N ARG A 103 -9.71 -29.61 0.04
CA ARG A 103 -10.62 -28.61 0.58
C ARG A 103 -10.03 -27.23 0.34
N ARG A 104 -10.75 -26.42 -0.44
CA ARG A 104 -10.38 -25.04 -0.76
C ARG A 104 -10.95 -24.13 0.31
N LEU A 105 -10.11 -23.40 1.02
CA LEU A 105 -10.50 -22.37 1.99
C LEU A 105 -10.41 -21.00 1.31
N THR A 106 -11.51 -20.29 1.20
CA THR A 106 -11.54 -18.90 0.73
C THR A 106 -11.77 -17.99 1.93
N VAL A 107 -10.81 -17.11 2.19
CA VAL A 107 -10.89 -16.11 3.26
C VAL A 107 -11.08 -14.74 2.62
N THR A 108 -12.09 -13.99 3.04
CA THR A 108 -12.45 -12.69 2.50
C THR A 108 -12.39 -11.63 3.61
N LEU A 109 -11.72 -10.52 3.32
CA LEU A 109 -11.64 -9.35 4.19
C LEU A 109 -11.75 -8.08 3.36
N GLU A 110 -12.68 -7.19 3.73
CA GLU A 110 -12.86 -5.87 3.09
C GLU A 110 -12.91 -5.95 1.54
N GLY A 111 -13.61 -6.95 1.00
CA GLY A 111 -13.79 -7.18 -0.43
C GLY A 111 -12.60 -7.82 -1.16
N ARG A 112 -11.50 -8.15 -0.45
CA ARG A 112 -10.39 -8.96 -0.99
C ARG A 112 -10.47 -10.39 -0.49
N SER A 113 -10.28 -11.34 -1.39
CA SER A 113 -10.28 -12.77 -1.09
C SER A 113 -8.89 -13.39 -1.27
N MET A 114 -8.53 -14.34 -0.40
CA MET A 114 -7.36 -15.19 -0.54
C MET A 114 -7.79 -16.65 -0.44
N THR A 115 -7.27 -17.49 -1.33
CA THR A 115 -7.56 -18.91 -1.35
C THR A 115 -6.37 -19.70 -0.83
N LEU A 116 -6.64 -20.61 0.11
CA LEU A 116 -5.70 -21.54 0.72
C LEU A 116 -6.19 -22.98 0.48
N LEU A 117 -5.25 -23.92 0.42
CA LEU A 117 -5.56 -25.35 0.35
C LEU A 117 -5.45 -25.95 1.75
N LEU A 118 -6.54 -26.51 2.25
CA LEU A 118 -6.56 -27.27 3.49
C LEU A 118 -6.16 -28.73 3.21
N PRO A 119 -5.31 -29.34 4.05
CA PRO A 119 -5.05 -30.76 3.97
C PRO A 119 -6.34 -31.54 4.25
N THR A 120 -6.58 -32.61 3.50
CA THR A 120 -7.69 -33.51 3.77
C THR A 120 -7.52 -34.20 5.12
N LYS A 121 -8.55 -34.16 5.96
CA LYS A 121 -8.59 -34.96 7.20
C LYS A 121 -8.47 -36.44 6.81
N ASN A 122 -7.50 -37.11 7.40
CA ASN A 122 -7.23 -38.54 7.25
C ASN A 122 -8.18 -39.37 8.12
#